data_AF-A0A2P1QQH1-F1
#
_entry.id   AF-A0A2P1QQH1-F1
#
_cell.length_a   1.000
_cell.length_b   1.000
_cell.length_c   1.000
_cell.angle_alpha   90.00
_cell.angle_beta   90.00
_cell.angle_gamma   90.00
#
_symmetry.space_group_name_H-M   'P 1'
#
loop_
_entity.id
_entity.type
_entity.pdbx_description
1 polymer ?
#
loop_
_entity_poly.entity_id
_entity_poly.type
_entity_poly.pdbx_seq_one_letter_code
_entity_poly.pdbx_strand_id
1 'polypeptide(L)'
;MEVRFFSGDKPILFLLIFNIVTFTIAFVYDYTRYGYQGSQEVIGAILYKSNTVKRKYDSEVVWKEIETGNSLRNRDTISTSEGSQAKIRLLDGSEITIAENSMIFIDYLDNRANLEISAGGLQITRKSNNKEKISSLGIRSGDGVLKLVEGVVNVEKKKNQKTLEYAILSGSVKVDPSNPFPMIPKKSLNEFEKLFPVASDVQTARSIQETTTTNSSSSIRSNSAYASEDSTKKQDYGHNKARNVSDSTANKKDEEFKNSEPDSEHNSHSFSEVKKQRRKQKWMSEELLRQEKEKRRREREYREQKEFLRL
;
A
#
# COMPACT_ATOMS: atom_id res chain seq x y z
N MET A 1 67.09 38.01 -11.60
CA MET A 1 66.77 38.09 -10.15
C MET A 1 65.81 36.96 -9.84
N GLU A 2 66.25 35.94 -9.12
CA GLU A 2 65.33 34.90 -8.63
C GLU A 2 64.52 35.47 -7.47
N VAL A 3 63.21 35.51 -7.62
CA VAL A 3 62.31 36.02 -6.58
C VAL A 3 62.26 34.98 -5.46
N ARG A 4 62.95 35.24 -4.35
CA ARG A 4 62.97 34.36 -3.16
C ARG A 4 61.62 34.39 -2.44
N PHE A 5 60.62 33.73 -3.02
CA PHE A 5 59.29 33.56 -2.43
C PHE A 5 59.31 32.77 -1.11
N PHE A 6 60.35 31.96 -0.89
CA PHE A 6 60.53 31.10 0.29
C PHE A 6 61.56 31.68 1.28
N SER A 7 61.21 32.77 1.97
CA SER A 7 61.99 33.29 3.11
C SER A 7 61.07 33.96 4.13
N GLY A 8 61.29 33.65 5.42
CA GLY A 8 60.41 34.04 6.54
C GLY A 8 59.18 33.12 6.70
N ASP A 9 58.12 33.63 7.34
CA ASP A 9 56.93 32.83 7.72
C ASP A 9 55.95 32.58 6.56
N LYS A 10 56.22 33.14 5.38
CA LYS A 10 55.41 33.01 4.15
C LYS A 10 55.09 31.54 3.77
N PRO A 11 56.05 30.59 3.74
CA PRO A 11 55.74 29.16 3.54
C PRO A 11 54.73 28.58 4.55
N ILE A 12 54.76 29.02 5.81
CA ILE A 12 53.83 28.55 6.85
C ILE A 12 52.42 29.07 6.54
N LEU A 13 52.30 30.35 6.15
CA LEU A 13 51.05 30.95 5.69
C LEU A 13 50.50 30.24 4.44
N PHE A 14 51.34 29.92 3.45
CA PHE A 14 50.93 29.18 2.26
C PHE A 14 50.42 27.76 2.59
N LEU A 15 51.11 27.04 3.49
CA LEU A 15 50.67 25.71 3.96
C LEU A 15 49.30 25.80 4.67
N LEU A 16 49.12 26.80 5.52
CA LEU A 16 47.88 27.03 6.26
C LEU A 16 46.71 27.37 5.31
N ILE A 17 46.92 28.25 4.34
CA ILE A 17 45.91 28.57 3.31
C ILE A 17 45.59 27.34 2.45
N PHE A 18 46.62 26.58 2.02
CA PHE A 18 46.42 25.33 1.27
C PHE A 18 45.60 24.31 2.09
N ASN A 19 45.85 24.20 3.39
CA ASN A 19 45.13 23.31 4.29
C ASN A 19 43.65 23.72 4.41
N ILE A 20 43.36 25.01 4.65
CA ILE A 20 42.00 25.56 4.69
C ILE A 20 41.28 25.30 3.36
N VAL A 21 41.90 25.61 2.22
CA VAL A 21 41.31 25.39 0.89
C VAL A 21 41.04 23.90 0.65
N THR A 22 41.98 23.03 0.97
CA THR A 22 41.83 21.56 0.80
C THR A 22 40.69 21.02 1.64
N PHE A 23 40.62 21.37 2.93
CA PHE A 23 39.51 20.93 3.79
C PHE A 23 38.18 21.58 3.43
N THR A 24 38.16 22.82 2.95
CA THR A 24 36.93 23.47 2.47
C THR A 24 36.41 22.79 1.20
N ILE A 25 37.29 22.45 0.25
CA ILE A 25 36.92 21.69 -0.95
C ILE A 25 36.45 20.28 -0.56
N ALA A 26 37.15 19.59 0.34
CA ALA A 26 36.75 18.27 0.82
C ALA A 26 35.39 18.32 1.53
N PHE A 27 35.15 19.31 2.40
CA PHE A 27 33.87 19.52 3.08
C PHE A 27 32.75 19.87 2.11
N VAL A 28 32.98 20.77 1.15
CA VAL A 28 31.97 21.10 0.12
C VAL A 28 31.68 19.90 -0.76
N TYR A 29 32.70 19.12 -1.15
CA TYR A 29 32.52 17.87 -1.90
C TYR A 29 31.73 16.84 -1.09
N ASP A 30 32.07 16.63 0.17
CA ASP A 30 31.37 15.70 1.06
C ASP A 30 29.91 16.13 1.30
N TYR A 31 29.69 17.40 1.65
CA TYR A 31 28.37 18.00 1.84
C TYR A 31 27.51 17.96 0.56
N THR A 32 28.10 18.20 -0.61
CA THR A 32 27.38 18.08 -1.89
C THR A 32 27.22 16.65 -2.39
N ARG A 33 28.00 15.67 -1.89
CA ARG A 33 27.83 14.24 -2.20
C ARG A 33 26.81 13.56 -1.28
N TYR A 34 26.83 13.86 0.02
CA TYR A 34 25.90 13.33 1.02
C TYR A 34 24.58 14.12 1.10
N GLY A 35 24.56 15.40 0.72
CA GLY A 35 23.35 16.24 0.73
C GLY A 35 22.45 16.15 -0.52
N TYR A 36 22.95 15.60 -1.63
CA TYR A 36 22.24 15.60 -2.93
C TYR A 36 21.77 14.21 -3.44
N GLN A 37 21.56 13.25 -2.54
CA GLN A 37 20.57 12.18 -2.78
C GLN A 37 19.15 12.60 -2.34
N GLY A 38 18.95 13.91 -2.20
CA GLY A 38 17.77 14.58 -1.67
C GLY A 38 16.97 15.39 -2.70
N SER A 39 17.01 15.05 -4.00
CA SER A 39 15.83 15.31 -4.82
C SER A 39 14.73 14.37 -4.31
N GLN A 40 14.04 14.76 -3.23
CA GLN A 40 12.95 13.97 -2.65
C GLN A 40 11.84 13.88 -3.70
N GLU A 41 11.91 12.82 -4.51
CA GLU A 41 11.03 12.57 -5.64
C GLU A 41 9.57 12.62 -5.20
N VAL A 42 8.69 13.16 -6.03
CA VAL A 42 7.25 13.16 -5.73
C VAL A 42 6.75 11.73 -5.94
N ILE A 43 6.61 10.98 -4.85
CA ILE A 43 6.20 9.58 -4.85
C ILE A 43 4.68 9.38 -4.77
N GLY A 44 3.90 10.47 -4.68
CA GLY A 44 2.45 10.41 -4.60
C GLY A 44 1.77 11.73 -4.26
N ALA A 45 0.51 11.65 -3.84
CA ALA A 45 -0.27 12.80 -3.37
C ALA A 45 -1.22 12.42 -2.22
N ILE A 46 -1.60 13.41 -1.41
CA ILE A 46 -2.65 13.29 -0.39
C ILE A 46 -4.02 13.34 -1.08
N LEU A 47 -4.79 12.24 -1.06
CA LEU A 47 -6.14 12.19 -1.62
C LEU A 47 -7.21 12.74 -0.66
N TYR A 48 -7.03 12.52 0.63
CA TYR A 48 -8.00 12.89 1.66
C TYR A 48 -7.31 13.05 3.02
N LYS A 49 -7.90 13.89 3.87
CA LYS A 49 -7.48 14.18 5.23
C LYS A 49 -8.72 14.51 6.07
N SER A 50 -8.81 13.99 7.28
CA SER A 50 -9.68 14.49 8.34
C SER A 50 -8.86 15.00 9.53
N ASN A 51 -9.36 16.05 10.19
CA ASN A 51 -8.80 16.60 11.42
C ASN A 51 -7.28 16.91 11.31
N THR A 52 -6.48 16.49 12.28
CA THR A 52 -5.07 16.91 12.40
C THR A 52 -4.13 15.85 11.83
N VAL A 53 -3.54 16.16 10.68
CA VAL A 53 -2.50 15.33 10.06
C VAL A 53 -1.29 16.20 9.74
N LYS A 54 -0.11 15.75 10.16
CA LYS A 54 1.16 16.46 10.06
C LYS A 54 2.15 15.65 9.26
N ARG A 55 3.01 16.33 8.51
CA ARG A 55 4.19 15.77 7.84
C ARG A 55 5.46 16.38 8.44
N LYS A 56 6.52 15.59 8.48
CA LYS A 56 7.90 16.05 8.59
C LYS A 56 8.68 15.57 7.36
N TYR A 57 9.37 16.47 6.67
CA TYR A 57 10.28 16.10 5.57
C TYR A 57 11.55 15.46 6.15
N ASP A 58 12.27 14.65 5.35
CA ASP A 58 13.54 14.05 5.79
C ASP A 58 14.63 15.09 6.09
N SER A 59 14.65 16.19 5.31
CA SER A 59 15.58 17.30 5.46
C SER A 59 15.18 18.35 6.52
N GLU A 60 14.05 18.18 7.19
CA GLU A 60 13.53 19.14 8.18
C GLU A 60 13.23 18.48 9.53
N VAL A 61 13.46 19.20 10.63
CA VAL A 61 13.09 18.74 11.98
C VAL A 61 11.65 19.14 12.34
N VAL A 62 11.04 20.05 11.56
CA VAL A 62 9.76 20.69 11.87
C VAL A 62 8.58 19.89 11.30
N TRP A 63 7.56 19.68 12.14
CA TRP A 63 6.27 19.14 11.71
C TRP A 63 5.40 20.26 11.13
N LYS A 64 4.96 20.09 9.89
CA LYS A 64 4.04 20.98 9.16
C LYS A 64 2.71 20.28 8.96
N GLU A 65 1.61 21.02 8.95
CA GLU A 65 0.31 20.45 8.60
C GLU A 65 0.26 20.06 7.12
N ILE A 66 -0.50 19.01 6.78
CA ILE A 66 -0.78 18.66 5.38
C ILE A 66 -2.19 19.10 4.98
N GLU A 67 -2.36 19.36 3.68
CA GLU A 67 -3.62 19.65 3.02
C GLU A 67 -3.88 18.59 1.93
N THR A 68 -5.15 18.43 1.56
CA THR A 68 -5.55 17.56 0.45
C THR A 68 -4.99 18.10 -0.87
N GLY A 69 -4.47 17.21 -1.72
CA GLY A 69 -3.81 17.57 -2.97
C GLY A 69 -2.30 17.84 -2.85
N ASN A 70 -1.75 17.97 -1.63
CA ASN A 70 -0.31 18.15 -1.45
C ASN A 70 0.48 16.97 -2.04
N SER A 71 1.58 17.29 -2.71
CA SER A 71 2.54 16.29 -3.19
C SER A 71 3.25 15.61 -2.03
N LEU A 72 3.28 14.28 -2.05
CA LEU A 72 4.02 13.45 -1.12
C LEU A 72 5.42 13.19 -1.69
N ARG A 73 6.45 13.38 -0.88
CA ARG A 73 7.85 13.23 -1.30
C ARG A 73 8.51 12.00 -0.67
N ASN A 74 9.57 11.52 -1.30
CA ASN A 74 10.34 10.39 -0.77
C ASN A 74 10.94 10.73 0.61
N ARG A 75 10.91 9.77 1.54
CA ARG A 75 11.37 9.87 2.94
C ARG A 75 10.55 10.85 3.80
N ASP A 76 9.35 11.21 3.36
CA ASP A 76 8.40 11.94 4.21
C ASP A 76 7.90 11.05 5.37
N THR A 77 7.81 11.66 6.56
CA THR A 77 7.14 11.06 7.72
C THR A 77 5.75 11.67 7.87
N ILE A 78 4.69 10.86 7.91
CA ILE A 78 3.31 11.31 8.16
C ILE A 78 2.87 10.87 9.55
N SER A 79 2.20 11.77 10.28
CA SER A 79 1.65 11.53 11.62
C SER A 79 0.19 12.00 11.68
N THR A 80 -0.70 11.12 12.10
CA THR A 80 -2.13 11.39 12.36
C THR A 80 -2.37 11.49 13.86
N SER A 81 -3.18 12.46 14.27
CA SER A 81 -3.61 12.59 15.66
C SER A 81 -4.82 11.70 15.97
N GLU A 82 -5.34 11.76 17.19
CA GLU A 82 -6.63 11.16 17.57
C GLU A 82 -7.77 11.68 16.68
N GLY A 83 -8.74 10.83 16.36
CA GLY A 83 -9.87 11.12 15.46
C GLY A 83 -9.48 11.54 14.03
N SER A 84 -8.20 11.44 13.64
CA SER A 84 -7.67 11.99 12.39
C SER A 84 -7.29 10.86 11.43
N GLN A 85 -7.68 10.98 10.17
CA GLN A 85 -7.40 9.98 9.14
C GLN A 85 -6.75 10.64 7.93
N ALA A 86 -5.90 9.93 7.22
CA ALA A 86 -5.40 10.38 5.91
C ALA A 86 -5.52 9.26 4.88
N LYS A 87 -5.74 9.62 3.62
CA LYS A 87 -5.58 8.71 2.48
C LYS A 87 -4.56 9.29 1.52
N ILE A 88 -3.56 8.50 1.19
CA ILE A 88 -2.51 8.87 0.23
C ILE A 88 -2.52 7.88 -0.94
N ARG A 89 -2.12 8.36 -2.12
CA ARG A 89 -1.96 7.54 -3.32
C ARG A 89 -0.53 7.67 -3.82
N LEU A 90 0.15 6.54 -3.98
CA LEU A 90 1.49 6.46 -4.53
C LEU A 90 1.46 6.46 -6.07
N LEU A 91 2.60 6.80 -6.69
CA LEU A 91 2.76 6.77 -8.16
C LEU A 91 2.50 5.38 -8.77
N ASP A 92 2.79 4.30 -8.03
CA ASP A 92 2.52 2.93 -8.48
C ASP A 92 1.03 2.54 -8.47
N GLY A 93 0.16 3.48 -8.03
CA GLY A 93 -1.28 3.30 -7.94
C GLY A 93 -1.76 2.67 -6.63
N SER A 94 -0.86 2.33 -5.71
CA SER A 94 -1.24 1.87 -4.36
C SER A 94 -1.90 2.99 -3.56
N GLU A 95 -2.98 2.66 -2.86
CA GLU A 95 -3.66 3.56 -1.93
C GLU A 95 -3.38 3.11 -0.49
N ILE A 96 -3.00 4.05 0.37
CA ILE A 96 -2.73 3.79 1.79
C ILE A 96 -3.66 4.70 2.60
N THR A 97 -4.51 4.08 3.41
CA THR A 97 -5.33 4.78 4.41
C THR A 97 -4.63 4.65 5.75
N ILE A 98 -4.38 5.78 6.39
CA ILE A 98 -3.69 5.93 7.66
C ILE A 98 -4.74 6.20 8.73
N ALA A 99 -4.85 5.31 9.71
CA ALA A 99 -5.78 5.44 10.84
C ALA A 99 -5.35 6.59 11.77
N GLU A 100 -6.15 6.86 12.79
CA GLU A 100 -5.77 7.77 13.87
C GLU A 100 -4.55 7.29 14.66
N ASN A 101 -3.95 8.21 15.43
CA ASN A 101 -2.83 7.91 16.35
C ASN A 101 -1.64 7.18 15.68
N SER A 102 -1.47 7.36 14.36
CA SER A 102 -0.58 6.57 13.52
C SER A 102 0.60 7.40 13.02
N MET A 103 1.78 6.80 12.99
CA MET A 103 2.98 7.43 12.43
C MET A 103 3.66 6.48 11.47
N ILE A 104 3.89 6.97 10.24
CA ILE A 104 4.58 6.23 9.18
C ILE A 104 5.74 7.03 8.59
N PHE A 105 6.77 6.30 8.20
CA PHE A 105 7.87 6.79 7.36
C PHE A 105 7.81 6.07 6.02
N ILE A 106 7.96 6.82 4.92
CA ILE A 106 7.75 6.32 3.56
C ILE A 106 9.07 6.38 2.79
N ASP A 107 9.68 5.24 2.53
CA ASP A 107 10.95 5.10 1.84
C ASP A 107 10.76 4.46 0.46
N TYR A 108 11.11 5.18 -0.60
CA TYR A 108 10.97 4.74 -1.98
C TYR A 108 12.35 4.46 -2.57
N LEU A 109 12.64 3.20 -2.89
CA LEU A 109 13.94 2.73 -3.37
C LEU A 109 13.77 1.72 -4.51
N ASP A 110 14.51 1.89 -5.60
CA ASP A 110 14.48 1.04 -6.81
C ASP A 110 13.06 0.78 -7.37
N ASN A 111 12.21 1.82 -7.43
CA ASN A 111 10.80 1.69 -7.86
C ASN A 111 9.97 0.73 -6.95
N ARG A 112 10.33 0.64 -5.67
CA ARG A 112 9.63 -0.11 -4.63
C ARG A 112 9.38 0.81 -3.44
N ALA A 113 8.13 0.94 -3.03
CA ALA A 113 7.79 1.60 -1.77
C ALA A 113 8.01 0.63 -0.59
N ASN A 114 8.59 1.17 0.48
CA ASN A 114 8.70 0.58 1.80
C ASN A 114 8.01 1.53 2.79
N LEU A 115 7.05 1.03 3.55
CA LEU A 115 6.32 1.78 4.57
C LEU A 115 6.78 1.29 5.94
N GLU A 116 7.45 2.11 6.72
CA GLU A 116 7.72 1.78 8.11
C GLU A 116 6.63 2.34 9.02
N ILE A 117 6.00 1.48 9.83
CA ILE A 117 5.02 1.88 10.84
C ILE A 117 5.71 1.98 12.21
N SER A 118 5.68 3.17 12.80
CA SER A 118 6.18 3.40 14.15
C SER A 118 5.14 3.00 15.20
N ALA A 119 3.88 3.39 14.97
CA ALA A 119 2.69 2.99 15.74
C ALA A 119 1.39 3.25 14.93
N GLY A 120 0.27 2.70 15.40
CA GLY A 120 -1.07 2.93 14.87
C GLY A 120 -1.52 1.88 13.85
N GLY A 121 -2.40 2.26 12.91
CA GLY A 121 -3.00 1.36 11.93
C GLY A 121 -2.92 1.87 10.49
N LEU A 122 -2.71 0.96 9.53
CA LEU A 122 -2.72 1.25 8.10
C LEU A 122 -3.57 0.22 7.34
N GLN A 123 -4.35 0.68 6.38
CA GLN A 123 -4.99 -0.16 5.36
C GLN A 123 -4.35 0.16 4.01
N ILE A 124 -3.70 -0.83 3.42
CA ILE A 124 -3.02 -0.71 2.14
C ILE A 124 -3.82 -1.47 1.09
N THR A 125 -4.12 -0.80 -0.02
CA THR A 125 -4.74 -1.38 -1.21
C THR A 125 -3.76 -1.28 -2.39
N ARG A 126 -3.28 -2.43 -2.86
CA ARG A 126 -2.36 -2.55 -4.00
C ARG A 126 -3.02 -3.34 -5.12
N LYS A 127 -3.28 -2.69 -6.26
CA LYS A 127 -3.78 -3.38 -7.47
C LYS A 127 -2.58 -3.90 -8.27
N SER A 128 -2.70 -5.13 -8.76
CA SER A 128 -1.67 -5.77 -9.59
C SER A 128 -1.67 -5.10 -10.98
N ASN A 129 -0.65 -4.28 -11.25
CA ASN A 129 -0.49 -3.67 -12.58
C ASN A 129 0.16 -4.69 -13.53
N ASN A 130 -0.59 -5.08 -14.57
CA ASN A 130 -0.23 -6.12 -15.54
C ASN A 130 0.96 -5.76 -16.47
N LYS A 131 1.72 -4.70 -16.16
CA LYS A 131 2.85 -4.21 -16.96
C LYS A 131 4.12 -4.22 -16.12
N GLU A 132 4.98 -5.18 -16.45
CA GLU A 132 6.40 -5.27 -16.15
C GLU A 132 6.85 -5.10 -14.69
N LYS A 133 7.33 -6.23 -14.13
CA LYS A 133 7.96 -6.36 -12.80
C LYS A 133 7.00 -6.02 -11.64
N ILE A 134 6.39 -7.07 -11.09
CA ILE A 134 5.62 -7.00 -9.83
C ILE A 134 6.56 -6.57 -8.70
N SER A 135 6.68 -5.26 -8.45
CA SER A 135 7.29 -4.75 -7.23
C SER A 135 6.42 -5.19 -6.05
N SER A 136 7.03 -5.78 -5.02
CA SER A 136 6.36 -5.97 -3.74
C SER A 136 6.44 -4.68 -2.94
N LEU A 137 5.33 -4.26 -2.32
CA LEU A 137 5.36 -3.19 -1.33
C LEU A 137 5.89 -3.78 -0.02
N GLY A 138 6.97 -3.20 0.52
CA GLY A 138 7.46 -3.54 1.85
C GLY A 138 6.67 -2.80 2.92
N ILE A 139 6.26 -3.50 3.98
CA ILE A 139 5.69 -2.91 5.20
C ILE A 139 6.58 -3.35 6.36
N ARG A 140 7.22 -2.39 7.02
CA ARG A 140 8.25 -2.59 8.04
C ARG A 140 7.74 -2.22 9.43
N SER A 141 8.15 -2.98 10.43
CA SER A 141 7.96 -2.66 11.86
C SER A 141 9.29 -2.86 12.57
N GLY A 142 10.10 -1.80 12.60
CA GLY A 142 11.51 -1.90 12.96
C GLY A 142 12.24 -2.86 12.01
N ASP A 143 12.71 -3.98 12.56
CA ASP A 143 13.51 -4.98 11.85
C ASP A 143 12.66 -6.00 11.06
N GLY A 144 11.35 -6.12 11.35
CA GLY A 144 10.48 -7.07 10.65
C GLY A 144 9.92 -6.49 9.34
N VAL A 145 9.88 -7.30 8.28
CA VAL A 145 9.38 -6.93 6.93
C VAL A 145 8.25 -7.86 6.45
N LEU A 146 7.13 -7.26 6.04
CA LEU A 146 5.96 -7.87 5.41
C LEU A 146 5.91 -7.42 3.94
N LYS A 147 5.94 -8.35 2.98
CA LYS A 147 5.97 -8.03 1.55
C LYS A 147 4.58 -8.26 0.95
N LEU A 148 3.83 -7.18 0.73
CA LEU A 148 2.54 -7.20 0.01
C LEU A 148 2.81 -7.30 -1.50
N VAL A 149 2.29 -8.34 -2.14
CA VAL A 149 2.39 -8.53 -3.60
C VAL A 149 1.24 -7.81 -4.30
N GLU A 150 0.01 -8.11 -3.86
CA GLU A 150 -1.23 -7.56 -4.39
C GLU A 150 -2.37 -7.73 -3.36
N GLY A 151 -3.43 -6.95 -3.52
CA GLY A 151 -4.66 -7.02 -2.72
C GLY A 151 -4.77 -5.96 -1.64
N VAL A 152 -5.53 -6.28 -0.58
CA VAL A 152 -5.82 -5.38 0.55
C VAL A 152 -5.34 -6.02 1.84
N VAL A 153 -4.48 -5.30 2.57
CA VAL A 153 -3.96 -5.71 3.88
C VAL A 153 -4.12 -4.58 4.88
N ASN A 154 -4.63 -4.93 6.06
CA ASN A 154 -4.66 -4.05 7.21
C ASN A 154 -3.53 -4.46 8.16
N VAL A 155 -2.80 -3.48 8.69
CA VAL A 155 -1.68 -3.69 9.62
C VAL A 155 -1.84 -2.75 10.82
N GLU A 156 -1.50 -3.23 12.00
CA GLU A 156 -1.56 -2.47 13.24
C GLU A 156 -0.29 -2.73 14.06
N LYS A 157 0.26 -1.66 14.64
CA LYS A 157 1.37 -1.73 15.58
C LYS A 157 1.05 -0.91 16.82
N LYS A 158 0.84 -1.59 17.94
CA LYS A 158 0.58 -0.95 19.24
C LYS A 158 1.89 -0.38 19.79
N LYS A 159 1.86 0.82 20.38
CA LYS A 159 3.05 1.60 20.79
C LYS A 159 4.07 0.80 21.64
N ASN A 160 3.59 -0.14 22.44
CA ASN A 160 4.40 -0.96 23.35
C ASN A 160 4.73 -2.37 22.81
N GLN A 161 4.40 -2.68 21.55
CA GLN A 161 4.61 -3.99 20.93
C GLN A 161 5.65 -3.90 19.80
N LYS A 162 6.58 -4.86 19.79
CA LYS A 162 7.57 -5.02 18.71
C LYS A 162 7.00 -5.76 17.49
N THR A 163 5.98 -6.58 17.72
CA THR A 163 5.30 -7.40 16.72
C THR A 163 4.31 -6.56 15.92
N LEU A 164 4.31 -6.73 14.59
CA LEU A 164 3.29 -6.19 13.71
C LEU A 164 2.11 -7.17 13.65
N GLU A 165 0.90 -6.68 13.94
CA GLU A 165 -0.33 -7.43 13.74
C GLU A 165 -0.86 -7.12 12.33
N TYR A 166 -1.35 -8.12 11.59
CA TYR A 166 -1.88 -7.89 10.23
C TYR A 166 -3.08 -8.78 9.90
N ALA A 167 -4.01 -8.28 9.10
CA ALA A 167 -5.13 -9.02 8.53
C ALA A 167 -5.14 -8.86 7.00
N ILE A 168 -5.24 -9.96 6.28
CA ILE A 168 -5.35 -9.96 4.81
C ILE A 168 -6.83 -9.98 4.45
N LEU A 169 -7.32 -8.93 3.80
CA LEU A 169 -8.70 -8.83 3.31
C LEU A 169 -8.82 -9.48 1.93
N SER A 170 -7.80 -9.31 1.08
CA SER A 170 -7.70 -9.95 -0.23
C SER A 170 -6.25 -10.00 -0.74
N GLY A 171 -5.98 -10.89 -1.69
CA GLY A 171 -4.69 -10.99 -2.38
C GLY A 171 -3.61 -11.79 -1.65
N SER A 172 -2.35 -11.41 -1.82
CA SER A 172 -1.18 -12.21 -1.45
C SER A 172 -0.11 -11.40 -0.71
N VAL A 173 0.30 -11.91 0.45
CA VAL A 173 1.32 -11.32 1.31
C VAL A 173 2.37 -12.39 1.65
N LYS A 174 3.65 -12.01 1.63
CA LYS A 174 4.79 -12.84 1.99
C LYS A 174 5.49 -12.27 3.22
N VAL A 175 5.51 -13.02 4.32
CA VAL A 175 6.34 -12.71 5.50
C VAL A 175 7.77 -13.13 5.21
N ASP A 176 8.76 -12.32 5.56
CA ASP A 176 10.16 -12.74 5.44
C ASP A 176 10.53 -13.74 6.57
N PRO A 177 11.06 -14.94 6.27
CA PRO A 177 11.48 -15.90 7.29
C PRO A 177 12.61 -15.38 8.18
N SER A 178 13.35 -14.37 7.72
CA SER A 178 14.50 -13.77 8.41
C SER A 178 14.11 -12.72 9.45
N ASN A 179 12.81 -12.45 9.61
CA ASN A 179 12.30 -11.43 10.54
C ASN A 179 12.64 -11.81 12.00
N PRO A 180 13.31 -10.93 12.78
CA PRO A 180 13.69 -11.24 14.16
C PRO A 180 12.49 -11.22 15.14
N PHE A 181 11.36 -10.68 14.72
CA PHE A 181 10.10 -10.73 15.46
C PHE A 181 8.99 -11.34 14.58
N PRO A 182 8.13 -12.21 15.12
CA PRO A 182 7.03 -12.78 14.37
C PRO A 182 6.03 -11.69 13.98
N MET A 183 5.60 -11.72 12.73
CA MET A 183 4.46 -10.95 12.25
C MET A 183 3.20 -11.77 12.49
N ILE A 184 2.22 -11.20 13.17
CA ILE A 184 1.08 -11.95 13.72
C ILE A 184 -0.14 -11.79 12.80
N PRO A 185 -0.54 -12.84 12.04
CA PRO A 185 -1.79 -12.81 11.30
C PRO A 185 -2.99 -12.86 12.26
N LYS A 186 -3.78 -11.80 12.29
CA LYS A 186 -5.07 -11.73 12.99
C LYS A 186 -6.16 -12.33 12.11
N LYS A 187 -6.99 -13.19 12.70
CA LYS A 187 -8.13 -13.85 12.02
C LYS A 187 -9.42 -13.02 12.03
N SER A 188 -9.55 -12.05 12.94
CA SER A 188 -10.75 -11.23 13.12
C SER A 188 -10.55 -9.80 12.61
N LEU A 189 -11.42 -9.37 11.69
CA LEU A 189 -11.43 -8.02 11.12
C LEU A 189 -11.93 -6.94 12.09
N ASN A 190 -12.75 -7.31 13.07
CA ASN A 190 -13.47 -6.42 13.99
C ASN A 190 -12.55 -5.51 14.85
N GLU A 191 -11.26 -5.83 14.99
CA GLU A 191 -10.28 -4.96 15.66
C GLU A 191 -9.79 -3.86 14.70
N PHE A 192 -9.58 -4.19 13.42
CA PHE A 192 -9.15 -3.25 12.38
C PHE A 192 -10.27 -2.33 11.88
N GLU A 193 -11.52 -2.79 11.84
CA GLU A 193 -12.66 -1.96 11.42
C GLU A 193 -12.83 -0.71 12.31
N LYS A 194 -12.43 -0.80 13.58
CA LYS A 194 -12.40 0.35 14.52
C LYS A 194 -11.35 1.40 14.16
N LEU A 195 -10.26 1.01 13.49
CA LEU A 195 -9.19 1.91 13.06
C LEU A 195 -9.57 2.68 11.78
N PHE A 196 -10.54 2.15 11.01
CA PHE A 196 -11.06 2.74 9.79
C PHE A 196 -12.58 2.92 9.87
N PRO A 197 -13.07 3.77 10.79
CA PRO A 197 -14.50 4.08 10.85
C PRO A 197 -14.92 4.62 9.48
N VAL A 198 -15.89 3.96 8.85
CA VAL A 198 -16.50 4.44 7.61
C VAL A 198 -17.14 5.79 7.91
N ALA A 199 -16.59 6.87 7.34
CA ALA A 199 -17.03 8.23 7.62
C ALA A 199 -18.56 8.34 7.53
N SER A 200 -19.18 8.86 8.59
CA SER A 200 -20.63 8.90 8.77
C SER A 200 -21.35 9.57 7.58
N ASP A 201 -20.70 10.54 6.93
CA ASP A 201 -21.19 11.25 5.75
C ASP A 201 -21.46 10.34 4.55
N VAL A 202 -20.78 9.18 4.45
CA VAL A 202 -20.98 8.20 3.38
C VAL A 202 -22.26 7.37 3.60
N GLN A 203 -22.74 7.25 4.83
CA GLN A 203 -23.98 6.52 5.14
C GLN A 203 -25.22 7.33 4.72
N THR A 204 -25.19 8.66 4.91
CA THR A 204 -26.24 9.57 4.43
C THR A 204 -26.43 9.47 2.92
N ALA A 205 -25.34 9.36 2.15
CA ALA A 205 -25.40 9.24 0.69
C ALA A 205 -25.98 7.89 0.19
N ARG A 206 -25.89 6.81 0.97
CA ARG A 206 -26.49 5.51 0.62
C ARG A 206 -27.96 5.37 1.03
N SER A 207 -28.39 6.08 2.08
CA SER A 207 -29.79 6.06 2.54
C SER A 207 -30.78 6.74 1.57
N ILE A 208 -30.29 7.70 0.76
CA ILE A 208 -31.12 8.52 -0.14
C ILE A 208 -31.59 7.75 -1.40
N GLN A 209 -31.04 6.58 -1.72
CA GLN A 209 -31.42 5.80 -2.92
C GLN A 209 -32.42 4.66 -2.68
N GLU A 210 -32.93 4.47 -1.45
CA GLU A 210 -33.82 3.34 -1.12
C GLU A 210 -35.20 3.75 -0.57
N THR A 211 -35.61 5.01 -0.74
CA THR A 211 -36.93 5.52 -0.30
C THR A 211 -37.67 6.33 -1.37
N THR A 212 -37.98 5.70 -2.52
CA THR A 212 -38.92 6.29 -3.50
C THR A 212 -39.87 5.28 -4.16
N THR A 213 -40.61 4.52 -3.35
CA THR A 213 -41.81 3.80 -3.80
C THR A 213 -42.92 3.85 -2.75
N THR A 214 -44.17 4.02 -3.24
CA THR A 214 -45.46 3.85 -2.52
C THR A 214 -45.81 4.80 -1.35
N ASN A 215 -46.30 5.99 -1.73
CA ASN A 215 -47.65 6.51 -1.46
C ASN A 215 -48.32 6.38 -0.06
N SER A 216 -48.61 7.55 0.51
CA SER A 216 -49.96 8.04 0.93
C SER A 216 -50.20 8.40 2.41
N SER A 217 -50.69 9.64 2.56
CA SER A 217 -51.54 10.18 3.63
C SER A 217 -51.09 10.07 5.10
N SER A 218 -50.58 11.18 5.64
CA SER A 218 -51.29 11.86 6.73
C SER A 218 -50.93 13.35 6.78
N SER A 219 -51.90 14.18 7.17
CA SER A 219 -51.82 15.64 7.16
C SER A 219 -51.49 16.20 8.54
N ILE A 220 -50.50 17.10 8.64
CA ILE A 220 -50.51 18.16 9.67
C ILE A 220 -50.10 19.49 9.01
N ARG A 221 -50.93 20.52 9.22
CA ARG A 221 -50.62 21.93 8.91
C ARG A 221 -49.88 22.55 10.10
N SER A 222 -48.81 23.29 9.81
CA SER A 222 -48.34 24.38 10.67
C SER A 222 -47.86 25.52 9.79
N ASN A 223 -48.55 26.65 9.80
CA ASN A 223 -48.04 27.88 9.18
C ASN A 223 -46.99 28.51 10.11
N SER A 224 -45.87 28.94 9.55
CA SER A 224 -45.32 30.26 9.90
C SER A 224 -44.73 30.89 8.64
N ALA A 225 -45.02 32.17 8.43
CA ALA A 225 -44.61 32.90 7.23
C ALA A 225 -43.70 34.05 7.64
N TYR A 226 -42.55 34.16 6.97
CA TYR A 226 -41.81 35.40 6.80
C TYR A 226 -41.20 35.42 5.39
N ALA A 227 -41.68 36.34 4.55
CA ALA A 227 -40.88 36.90 3.46
C ALA A 227 -39.84 37.87 4.09
N SER A 228 -38.75 38.33 3.47
CA SER A 228 -38.33 38.39 2.06
C SER A 228 -36.77 38.50 1.99
N GLU A 229 -36.06 38.57 0.86
CA GLU A 229 -36.48 38.77 -0.54
C GLU A 229 -35.54 38.08 -1.58
N ASP A 230 -35.88 38.31 -2.84
CA ASP A 230 -35.24 38.06 -4.14
C ASP A 230 -33.74 38.40 -4.31
N SER A 231 -33.01 37.54 -5.04
CA SER A 231 -32.24 38.02 -6.20
C SER A 231 -32.03 36.92 -7.26
N THR A 232 -32.40 37.25 -8.50
CA THR A 232 -32.41 36.34 -9.65
C THR A 232 -31.04 36.00 -10.24
N LYS A 233 -30.86 34.76 -10.72
CA LYS A 233 -30.17 34.50 -12.00
C LYS A 233 -30.53 33.15 -12.62
N LYS A 234 -31.24 33.20 -13.75
CA LYS A 234 -31.42 32.05 -14.66
C LYS A 234 -30.15 31.85 -15.50
N GLN A 235 -29.75 30.60 -15.72
CA GLN A 235 -29.24 30.17 -17.03
C GLN A 235 -29.85 28.80 -17.38
N ASP A 236 -30.27 28.69 -18.64
CA ASP A 236 -31.02 27.58 -19.23
C ASP A 236 -30.18 26.99 -20.36
N TYR A 237 -30.04 25.67 -20.41
CA TYR A 237 -29.55 24.95 -21.58
C TYR A 237 -30.18 23.55 -21.68
N GLY A 238 -31.28 23.48 -22.43
CA GLY A 238 -31.27 22.70 -23.67
C GLY A 238 -31.35 21.17 -23.55
N HIS A 239 -32.57 20.65 -23.64
CA HIS A 239 -32.83 19.27 -24.06
C HIS A 239 -32.11 18.90 -25.37
N ASN A 240 -31.67 17.65 -25.50
CA ASN A 240 -31.73 16.95 -26.77
C ASN A 240 -32.03 15.45 -26.60
N LYS A 241 -32.87 14.92 -27.49
CA LYS A 241 -33.47 13.57 -27.43
C LYS A 241 -33.52 12.95 -28.83
N ALA A 242 -32.69 11.94 -29.10
CA ALA A 242 -32.77 10.98 -30.22
C ALA A 242 -31.56 10.02 -30.15
N ARG A 243 -31.58 8.78 -30.66
CA ARG A 243 -32.64 7.87 -31.14
C ARG A 243 -32.03 6.45 -31.19
N ASN A 244 -32.84 5.41 -31.13
CA ASN A 244 -32.43 4.05 -31.48
C ASN A 244 -32.17 3.94 -33.00
N VAL A 245 -31.17 3.16 -33.42
CA VAL A 245 -31.18 2.42 -34.69
C VAL A 245 -30.49 1.07 -34.47
N SER A 246 -31.14 -0.01 -34.88
CA SER A 246 -30.62 -1.38 -34.91
C SER A 246 -30.12 -1.74 -36.33
N ASP A 247 -29.21 -2.71 -36.40
CA ASP A 247 -28.92 -3.65 -37.50
C ASP A 247 -28.96 -3.21 -38.97
N SER A 248 -27.93 -3.61 -39.72
CA SER A 248 -28.16 -4.29 -41.01
C SER A 248 -26.96 -5.07 -41.56
N THR A 249 -27.29 -6.24 -42.12
CA THR A 249 -26.61 -6.96 -43.22
C THR A 249 -25.16 -7.41 -43.10
N ALA A 250 -25.04 -8.69 -42.73
CA ALA A 250 -24.39 -9.74 -43.51
C ALA A 250 -23.81 -9.38 -44.89
N ASN A 251 -22.63 -9.95 -45.19
CA ASN A 251 -22.29 -10.35 -46.54
C ASN A 251 -21.55 -11.70 -46.52
N LYS A 252 -21.88 -12.57 -47.47
CA LYS A 252 -21.41 -13.96 -47.56
C LYS A 252 -20.88 -14.15 -48.98
N LYS A 253 -19.65 -14.65 -49.14
CA LYS A 253 -19.20 -15.27 -50.39
C LYS A 253 -18.31 -16.47 -50.10
N ASP A 254 -18.82 -17.58 -50.61
CA ASP A 254 -18.19 -18.85 -50.94
C ASP A 254 -17.05 -18.58 -51.99
N GLU A 255 -16.15 -19.48 -52.38
CA GLU A 255 -16.04 -20.94 -52.29
C GLU A 255 -14.62 -21.33 -52.80
N GLU A 256 -13.98 -22.39 -52.28
CA GLU A 256 -13.28 -23.38 -53.15
C GLU A 256 -12.81 -24.64 -52.38
N PHE A 257 -12.86 -25.78 -53.06
CA PHE A 257 -12.61 -27.12 -52.52
C PHE A 257 -11.24 -27.66 -52.97
N LYS A 258 -10.58 -28.46 -52.11
CA LYS A 258 -9.72 -29.58 -52.56
C LYS A 258 -9.53 -30.63 -51.47
N ASN A 259 -9.84 -31.89 -51.79
CA ASN A 259 -9.67 -33.06 -50.92
C ASN A 259 -8.48 -33.91 -51.39
N SER A 260 -7.73 -34.51 -50.46
CA SER A 260 -7.04 -35.80 -50.64
C SER A 260 -6.49 -36.37 -49.33
N GLU A 261 -7.32 -37.14 -48.62
CA GLU A 261 -7.04 -38.37 -47.85
C GLU A 261 -5.91 -38.46 -46.77
N PRO A 262 -5.95 -39.48 -45.87
CA PRO A 262 -5.66 -39.23 -44.45
C PRO A 262 -4.39 -39.89 -43.90
N ASP A 263 -3.91 -39.34 -42.78
CA ASP A 263 -3.03 -40.05 -41.84
C ASP A 263 -3.57 -39.96 -40.41
N SER A 264 -3.35 -41.02 -39.64
CA SER A 264 -3.90 -41.22 -38.30
C SER A 264 -3.01 -40.67 -37.20
N GLU A 265 -3.57 -39.98 -36.20
CA GLU A 265 -3.10 -40.12 -34.80
C GLU A 265 -4.15 -39.70 -33.76
N HIS A 266 -4.33 -40.51 -32.72
CA HIS A 266 -5.38 -40.35 -31.71
C HIS A 266 -4.79 -39.91 -30.35
N ASN A 267 -5.40 -38.85 -29.79
CA ASN A 267 -5.64 -38.70 -28.34
C ASN A 267 -4.42 -38.60 -27.38
N SER A 268 -3.71 -37.46 -27.40
CA SER A 268 -2.62 -37.14 -26.45
C SER A 268 -3.05 -36.35 -25.20
N HIS A 269 -4.26 -35.78 -25.14
CA HIS A 269 -4.62 -34.80 -24.11
C HIS A 269 -4.97 -35.39 -22.72
N SER A 270 -5.61 -36.56 -22.63
CA SER A 270 -6.12 -37.07 -21.33
C SER A 270 -5.06 -37.68 -20.40
N PHE A 271 -3.94 -38.19 -20.94
CA PHE A 271 -2.92 -38.89 -20.16
C PHE A 271 -2.09 -37.95 -19.24
N SER A 272 -2.06 -36.65 -19.58
CA SER A 272 -1.27 -35.64 -18.87
C SER A 272 -1.92 -35.23 -17.53
N GLU A 273 -3.24 -35.04 -17.52
CA GLU A 273 -4.01 -34.67 -16.32
C GLU A 273 -4.04 -35.80 -15.30
N VAL A 274 -4.26 -37.05 -15.74
CA VAL A 274 -4.27 -38.24 -14.86
C VAL A 274 -2.93 -38.40 -14.12
N LYS A 275 -1.79 -38.15 -14.79
CA LYS A 275 -0.46 -38.14 -14.14
C LYS A 275 -0.33 -37.00 -13.12
N LYS A 276 -0.85 -35.81 -13.42
CA LYS A 276 -0.82 -34.63 -12.52
C LYS A 276 -1.65 -34.86 -11.26
N GLN A 277 -2.83 -35.46 -11.41
CA GLN A 277 -3.76 -35.75 -10.32
C GLN A 277 -3.24 -36.87 -9.39
N ARG A 278 -2.68 -37.94 -9.95
CA ARG A 278 -2.01 -39.00 -9.16
C ARG A 278 -0.81 -38.48 -8.36
N ARG A 279 -0.01 -37.57 -8.91
CA ARG A 279 1.09 -36.90 -8.16
C ARG A 279 0.56 -36.07 -7.00
N LYS A 280 -0.52 -35.31 -7.20
CA LYS A 280 -1.14 -34.48 -6.15
C LYS A 280 -1.70 -35.33 -5.00
N GLN A 281 -2.35 -36.46 -5.30
CA GLN A 281 -2.81 -37.41 -4.28
C GLN A 281 -1.65 -38.03 -3.49
N LYS A 282 -0.59 -38.51 -4.17
CA LYS A 282 0.58 -39.11 -3.50
C LYS A 282 1.25 -38.13 -2.54
N TRP A 283 1.43 -36.87 -2.97
CA TRP A 283 2.04 -35.82 -2.15
C TRP A 283 1.22 -35.55 -0.88
N MET A 284 -0.10 -35.45 -1.01
CA MET A 284 -1.02 -35.26 0.12
C MET A 284 -0.99 -36.42 1.13
N SER A 285 -0.83 -37.67 0.67
CA SER A 285 -0.65 -38.82 1.58
C SER A 285 0.72 -38.83 2.28
N GLU A 286 1.78 -38.35 1.65
CA GLU A 286 3.10 -38.21 2.29
C GLU A 286 3.10 -37.08 3.33
N GLU A 287 2.41 -35.97 3.06
CA GLU A 287 2.25 -34.84 3.98
C GLU A 287 1.49 -35.25 5.26
N LEU A 288 0.40 -36.01 5.13
CA LEU A 288 -0.35 -36.56 6.26
C LEU A 288 0.50 -37.53 7.09
N LEU A 289 1.26 -38.42 6.44
CA LEU A 289 2.16 -39.35 7.14
C LEU A 289 3.27 -38.62 7.91
N ARG A 290 3.77 -37.49 7.38
CA ARG A 290 4.73 -36.61 8.09
C ARG A 290 4.08 -35.95 9.31
N GLN A 291 2.88 -35.39 9.16
CA GLN A 291 2.16 -34.77 10.28
C GLN A 291 1.84 -35.78 11.40
N GLU A 292 1.46 -37.02 11.06
CA GLU A 292 1.20 -38.05 12.06
C GLU A 292 2.48 -38.50 12.77
N LYS A 293 3.59 -38.68 12.05
CA LYS A 293 4.90 -38.97 12.66
C LYS A 293 5.35 -37.85 13.61
N GLU A 294 5.17 -36.60 13.23
CA GLU A 294 5.52 -35.45 14.07
C GLU A 294 4.61 -35.33 15.31
N LYS A 295 3.33 -35.66 15.18
CA LYS A 295 2.41 -35.79 16.33
C LYS A 295 2.86 -36.89 17.29
N ARG A 296 3.21 -38.08 16.78
CA ARG A 296 3.76 -39.23 17.56
C ARG A 296 5.11 -38.94 18.21
N ARG A 297 5.88 -37.98 17.67
CA ARG A 297 7.12 -37.50 18.27
C ARG A 297 6.83 -36.59 19.46
N ARG A 298 6.06 -35.52 19.26
CA ARG A 298 5.68 -34.58 20.32
C ARG A 298 4.91 -35.24 21.47
N GLU A 299 4.11 -36.28 21.20
CA GLU A 299 3.45 -37.05 22.25
C GLU A 299 4.44 -37.87 23.11
N ARG A 300 5.55 -38.33 22.55
CA ARG A 300 6.63 -38.98 23.32
C ARG A 300 7.40 -37.96 24.15
N GLU A 301 7.82 -36.85 23.54
CA GLU A 301 8.49 -35.75 24.24
C GLU A 301 7.63 -35.22 25.41
N TYR A 302 6.31 -35.12 25.25
CA TYR A 302 5.38 -34.73 26.33
C TYR A 302 5.25 -35.79 27.43
N ARG A 303 5.29 -37.09 27.09
CA ARG A 303 5.31 -38.18 28.09
C ARG A 303 6.62 -38.18 28.87
N GLU A 304 7.75 -38.02 28.19
CA GLU A 304 9.08 -37.94 28.82
C GLU A 304 9.19 -36.72 29.76
N GLN A 305 8.71 -35.54 29.36
CA GLN A 305 8.62 -34.37 30.24
C GLN A 305 7.72 -34.60 31.47
N LYS A 306 6.63 -35.35 31.31
CA LYS A 306 5.70 -35.67 32.41
C LYS A 306 6.25 -36.73 33.37
N GLU A 307 7.05 -37.67 32.88
CA GLU A 307 7.81 -38.63 33.70
C GLU A 307 8.92 -37.90 34.47
N PHE A 308 9.65 -36.99 33.81
CA PHE A 308 10.72 -36.19 34.44
C PHE A 308 10.21 -35.27 35.56
N LEU A 309 8.94 -34.84 35.50
CA LEU A 309 8.29 -34.04 36.56
C LEU A 309 7.76 -34.88 37.75
N ARG A 310 7.94 -36.20 37.74
CA ARG A 310 7.48 -37.13 38.79
C ARG A 310 8.63 -37.76 39.61
N LEU A 311 9.87 -37.46 39.25
CA LEU A 311 11.10 -37.77 39.97
C LEU A 311 11.57 -36.55 40.78
#